data_AF-A0A355H680-F1
#
_entry.id   AF-A0A355H680-F1
#
_cell.length_a   1.000
_cell.length_b   1.000
_cell.length_c   1.000
_cell.angle_alpha   90.00
_cell.angle_beta   90.00
_cell.angle_gamma   90.00
#
_symmetry.space_group_name_H-M   'P 1'
#
loop_
_entity.id
_entity.type
_entity.pdbx_description
1 polymer ?
#
loop_
_entity_poly.entity_id
_entity_poly.type
_entity_poly.pdbx_seq_one_letter_code
_entity_poly.pdbx_strand_id
1 'polypeptide(L)' 'MRGDNMKKLNNDEMLDEYDFTNGVRGKYADKYHRETNVVVLEPDIAKLFPNSESVNQALRSLHAIQSIKS' A
#
# COMPACT_ATOMS: atom_id res chain seq x y z
N MET A 1 38.21 11.26 12.73
CA MET A 1 36.83 10.79 12.97
C MET A 1 35.89 11.87 12.48
N ARG A 2 35.16 11.65 11.39
CA ARG A 2 34.20 12.61 10.83
C ARG A 2 32.84 12.32 11.48
N GLY A 3 32.42 13.18 12.39
CA GLY A 3 31.04 13.20 12.86
C GLY A 3 30.23 13.97 11.82
N ASP A 4 29.55 13.24 10.94
CA ASP A 4 28.72 13.84 9.90
C ASP A 4 27.56 14.61 10.54
N ASN A 5 27.49 15.89 10.15
CA ASN A 5 26.51 16.87 10.59
C ASN A 5 25.09 16.40 10.26
N MET A 6 24.31 16.03 11.28
CA MET A 6 22.84 16.05 11.18
C MET A 6 22.41 17.50 10.90
N LYS A 7 22.08 17.79 9.64
CA LYS A 7 21.37 19.02 9.28
C LYS A 7 20.06 19.04 10.08
N LYS A 8 19.97 19.94 11.06
CA LYS A 8 18.69 20.33 11.62
C LYS A 8 17.90 20.94 10.45
N LEU A 9 16.70 20.40 10.20
CA LEU A 9 15.76 21.00 9.25
C LEU A 9 15.40 22.37 9.82
N ASN A 10 15.94 23.41 9.20
CA ASN A 10 15.59 24.77 9.53
C ASN A 10 14.16 24.98 9.00
N ASN A 11 13.31 25.62 9.80
CA ASN A 11 11.90 25.87 9.47
C ASN A 11 11.70 26.71 8.19
N ASP A 12 12.79 27.25 7.61
CA ASP A 12 12.83 28.09 6.41
C ASP A 12 12.67 27.32 5.08
N GLU A 13 12.60 25.97 5.10
CA GLU A 13 12.33 25.17 3.89
C GLU A 13 10.82 24.98 3.61
N MET A 14 9.95 25.42 4.53
CA MET A 14 8.50 25.34 4.38
C MET A 14 7.99 26.58 3.65
N LEU A 15 7.30 26.39 2.51
CA LEU A 15 6.71 27.51 1.77
C LEU A 15 5.51 28.10 2.55
N ASP A 16 5.34 29.42 2.46
CA ASP A 16 4.32 30.19 3.18
C ASP A 16 2.88 29.74 2.86
N GLU A 17 2.66 29.12 1.69
CA GLU A 17 1.35 28.62 1.28
C GLU A 17 0.91 27.35 2.01
N TYR A 18 1.81 26.67 2.74
CA TYR A 18 1.50 25.43 3.43
C TYR A 18 1.08 25.66 4.89
N ASP A 19 -0.22 25.61 5.17
CA ASP A 19 -0.77 25.55 6.53
C ASP A 19 -1.09 24.10 6.96
N PHE A 20 -0.23 23.52 7.79
CA PHE A 20 -0.43 22.19 8.37
C PHE A 20 -1.03 22.21 9.79
N THR A 21 -1.46 23.37 10.31
CA THR A 21 -2.01 23.48 11.68
C THR A 21 -3.25 22.61 11.90
N ASN A 22 -3.98 22.30 10.83
CA ASN A 22 -5.18 21.46 10.83
C ASN A 22 -4.90 19.98 10.46
N GLY A 23 -3.63 19.56 10.46
CA GLY A 23 -3.24 18.19 10.14
C GLY A 23 -3.72 17.18 11.19
N VAL A 24 -4.57 16.24 10.80
CA VAL A 24 -5.05 15.14 11.67
C VAL A 24 -4.34 13.83 11.29
N ARG A 25 -3.63 13.24 12.26
CA ARG A 25 -2.99 11.92 12.07
C ARG A 25 -4.05 10.87 11.75
N GLY A 26 -3.85 10.14 10.65
CA GLY A 26 -4.73 9.03 10.28
C GLY A 26 -6.10 9.44 9.75
N LYS A 27 -6.30 10.68 9.28
CA LYS A 27 -7.59 11.20 8.72
C LYS A 27 -8.28 10.25 7.73
N TYR A 28 -7.53 9.44 7.00
CA TYR A 28 -8.03 8.47 6.02
C TYR A 28 -7.66 7.01 6.31
N ALA A 29 -7.01 6.74 7.46
CA ALA A 29 -6.55 5.40 7.79
C ALA A 29 -7.72 4.41 7.84
N ASP A 30 -8.84 4.79 8.43
CA ASP A 30 -10.00 3.91 8.51
C ASP A 30 -10.71 3.70 7.16
N LYS A 31 -10.68 4.70 6.28
CA LYS A 31 -11.25 4.56 4.91
C LYS A 31 -10.42 3.58 4.09
N TYR A 32 -9.10 3.68 4.19
CA TYR A 32 -8.18 2.73 3.55
C TYR A 32 -8.49 1.28 3.98
N HIS A 33 -8.66 1.01 5.27
CA HIS A 33 -8.99 -0.34 5.76
C HIS A 33 -10.38 -0.84 5.35
N ARG A 34 -11.37 0.04 5.17
CA ARG A 34 -12.75 -0.36 4.82
C ARG A 34 -12.96 -0.61 3.33
N GLU A 35 -12.33 0.19 2.48
CA GLU A 35 -12.60 0.18 1.04
C GLU A 35 -11.63 -0.69 0.25
N THR A 36 -10.48 -1.08 0.84
CA THR A 36 -9.50 -1.93 0.16
C THR A 36 -9.40 -3.31 0.82
N ASN A 37 -9.81 -4.34 0.09
CA ASN A 37 -9.53 -5.73 0.46
C ASN A 37 -8.12 -6.11 -0.05
N VAL A 38 -7.09 -5.56 0.60
CA VAL A 38 -5.69 -5.85 0.26
C VAL A 38 -5.31 -7.20 0.87
N VAL A 39 -5.05 -8.18 0.01
CA VAL A 39 -4.55 -9.50 0.41
C VAL A 39 -3.09 -9.59 0.01
N VAL A 40 -2.22 -9.80 1.00
CA VAL A 40 -0.79 -10.01 0.78
C VAL A 40 -0.56 -11.49 0.49
N LEU A 41 0.10 -11.77 -0.64
CA LEU A 41 0.52 -13.13 -0.99
C LEU A 41 1.84 -13.49 -0.30
N GLU A 42 2.01 -14.77 -0.01
CA GLU A 42 3.29 -15.29 0.46
C GLU A 42 4.39 -15.05 -0.59
N PRO A 43 5.67 -14.83 -0.19
CA PRO A 43 6.74 -14.44 -1.10
C PRO A 43 7.04 -15.43 -2.22
N ASP A 44 6.81 -16.72 -1.98
CA ASP A 44 6.97 -17.78 -2.98
C ASP A 44 5.85 -17.75 -4.03
N ILE A 45 4.60 -17.54 -3.59
CA ILE A 45 3.44 -17.41 -4.49
C ILE A 45 3.53 -16.11 -5.30
N ALA A 46 3.94 -15.01 -4.68
CA ALA A 46 4.14 -13.73 -5.35
C ALA A 46 5.18 -13.81 -6.49
N LYS A 47 6.18 -14.70 -6.40
CA LYS A 47 7.15 -14.94 -7.48
C LYS A 47 6.52 -15.62 -8.69
N LEU A 48 5.47 -16.42 -8.48
CA LEU A 48 4.77 -17.12 -9.55
C LEU A 48 3.75 -16.21 -10.26
N PHE A 49 3.21 -15.22 -9.54
CA PHE A 49 2.20 -14.31 -10.05
C PHE A 49 2.72 -12.86 -10.05
N PRO A 50 3.27 -12.37 -11.17
CA PRO A 50 3.92 -11.07 -11.22
C PRO A 50 2.95 -9.89 -11.07
N ASN A 51 1.64 -10.10 -11.23
CA ASN A 51 0.62 -9.06 -11.10
C ASN A 51 -0.75 -9.60 -10.68
N SER A 52 -1.64 -8.70 -10.27
CA SER A 52 -3.00 -9.02 -9.83
C SER A 52 -3.88 -9.64 -10.92
N GLU A 53 -3.64 -9.33 -12.20
CA GLU A 53 -4.40 -9.90 -13.31
C GLU A 53 -4.18 -11.41 -13.39
N SER A 54 -2.92 -11.86 -13.31
CA SER A 54 -2.55 -13.28 -13.33
C SER A 54 -3.16 -14.07 -12.15
N VAL A 55 -3.17 -13.49 -10.94
CA VAL A 55 -3.81 -14.07 -9.75
C VAL A 55 -5.31 -14.21 -9.97
N ASN A 56 -5.96 -13.13 -10.40
CA ASN A 56 -7.41 -13.10 -10.59
C ASN A 56 -7.87 -14.08 -11.67
N GLN A 57 -7.10 -14.23 -12.76
CA GLN A 57 -7.38 -15.20 -13.79
C GLN A 57 -7.32 -16.64 -13.24
N ALA A 58 -6.29 -16.98 -12.47
CA ALA A 58 -6.16 -18.30 -11.85
C ALA A 58 -7.33 -18.62 -10.91
N LEU A 59 -7.71 -17.67 -10.05
CA LEU A 59 -8.84 -17.83 -9.12
C LEU A 59 -10.18 -17.99 -9.85
N ARG A 60 -10.41 -17.25 -10.93
CA ARG A 60 -11.63 -17.40 -11.76
C ARG A 60 -11.70 -18.76 -12.43
N SER A 61 -10.58 -19.25 -12.97
CA SER A 61 -10.50 -20.59 -13.57
C SER A 61 -10.81 -21.67 -12.52
N LEU A 62 -10.28 -21.55 -11.30
CA LEU A 62 -10.59 -22.45 -10.20
C LEU A 62 -12.08 -22.42 -9.83
N HIS A 63 -12.66 -21.23 -9.75
CA HIS A 63 -14.09 -21.07 -9.46
C HIS A 63 -14.97 -21.69 -10.57
N ALA A 64 -14.59 -21.53 -11.84
CA ALA A 64 -15.30 -22.16 -12.95
C ALA A 64 -15.25 -23.70 -12.85
N ILE A 65 -14.10 -24.28 -12.52
CA ILE A 65 -13.98 -25.73 -12.31
C ILE A 65 -14.88 -26.21 -11.16
N GLN A 66 -14.92 -25.46 -10.05
CA GLN A 66 -15.75 -25.79 -8.90
C GLN A 66 -17.25 -25.69 -9.22
N SER A 67 -17.65 -24.69 -10.01
CA SER A 67 -19.04 -24.45 -10.42
C SER A 67 -19.56 -25.48 -11.42
N ILE A 68 -18.67 -26.13 -12.19
CA ILE A 68 -19.04 -27.24 -13.10
C ILE A 68 -19.34 -28.53 -12.31
N LYS A 69 -18.83 -28.65 -11.09
CA LYS A 69 -18.89 -29.88 -10.28
C LYS A 69 -19.96 -29.85 -9.18
N SER A 70 -20.77 -28.79 -9.11
CA SER A 70 -21.97 -28.67 -8.23
C SER A 70 -23.23 -28.73 -9.07
#